data_AF-A0A8T5E1T5-F1
#
_entry.id   AF-A0A8T5E1T5-F1
#
_cell.length_a   1.000
_cell.length_b   1.000
_cell.length_c   1.000
_cell.angle_alpha   90.00
_cell.angle_beta   90.00
_cell.angle_gamma   90.00
#
_symmetry.space_group_name_H-M   'P 1'
#
loop_
_entity.id
_entity.type
_entity.pdbx_description
1 polymer ?
#
loop_
_entity_poly.entity_id
_entity_poly.type
_entity_poly.pdbx_seq_one_letter_code
_entity_poly.pdbx_strand_id
1 'polypeptide(L)'
;MEFIDRVGKDVISKMMNIPELKDFQVDELEKITLGKLRKNNKTMMGCCRFKKNSRWVRKNSRGDIIARGKDFWPYANTLGPSDVRRIDLHPDLLHHKWERLAASVLYHEYLHALGFRHCSTFRKLESLWPDKEAVLGTRLVKLKSPMYNSWINRLLEN
;
A
#
# COMPACT_ATOMS: atom_id res chain seq x y z
N MET A 1 9.10 -14.18 -13.46
CA MET A 1 8.53 -13.07 -12.67
C MET A 1 8.15 -13.62 -11.30
N GLU A 2 8.63 -13.05 -10.19
CA GLU A 2 8.23 -13.53 -8.87
C GLU A 2 6.73 -13.29 -8.62
N PHE A 3 6.13 -14.09 -7.74
CA PHE A 3 4.71 -13.96 -7.38
C PHE A 3 4.34 -12.53 -6.95
N ILE A 4 5.19 -11.89 -6.13
CA ILE A 4 4.94 -10.56 -5.61
C ILE A 4 4.96 -9.48 -6.70
N ASP A 5 5.85 -9.61 -7.69
CA ASP A 5 5.94 -8.67 -8.81
C ASP A 5 4.71 -8.77 -9.71
N ARG A 6 4.23 -10.00 -9.95
CA ARG A 6 2.99 -10.23 -10.70
C ARG A 6 1.80 -9.56 -10.02
N VAL A 7 1.61 -9.83 -8.73
CA VAL A 7 0.53 -9.21 -7.93
C VAL A 7 0.67 -7.69 -7.93
N GLY A 8 1.89 -7.15 -7.85
CA GLY A 8 2.16 -5.73 -7.98
C GLY A 8 1.64 -5.13 -9.28
N LYS A 9 2.00 -5.73 -10.41
CA LYS A 9 1.53 -5.29 -11.73
C LYS A 9 0.01 -5.38 -11.86
N ASP A 10 -0.60 -6.45 -11.36
CA ASP A 10 -2.05 -6.64 -11.39
C ASP A 10 -2.78 -5.58 -10.55
N VAL A 11 -2.21 -5.19 -9.40
CA VAL A 11 -2.75 -4.11 -8.56
C VAL A 11 -2.59 -2.76 -9.23
N ILE A 12 -1.42 -2.44 -9.78
CA ILE A 12 -1.18 -1.18 -10.50
C ILE A 12 -2.14 -1.05 -11.68
N SER A 13 -2.32 -2.12 -12.46
CA SER A 13 -3.30 -2.16 -13.56
C SER A 13 -4.72 -1.83 -13.09
N LYS A 14 -5.16 -2.39 -11.95
CA LYS A 14 -6.45 -2.03 -11.34
C LYS A 14 -6.50 -0.57 -10.89
N MET A 15 -5.42 -0.06 -10.28
CA MET A 15 -5.34 1.33 -9.83
C MET A 15 -5.45 2.34 -10.98
N MET A 16 -4.82 2.04 -12.13
CA MET A 16 -4.91 2.87 -13.33
C MET A 16 -6.35 3.01 -13.86
N ASN A 17 -7.23 2.06 -13.53
CA ASN A 17 -8.64 2.07 -13.91
C ASN A 17 -9.56 2.76 -12.88
N ILE A 18 -9.02 3.28 -11.76
CA ILE A 18 -9.80 4.00 -10.75
C ILE A 18 -9.80 5.50 -11.09
N PRO A 19 -10.95 6.12 -11.43
CA PRO A 19 -11.02 7.52 -11.85
C PRO A 19 -10.44 8.51 -10.83
N GLU A 20 -10.62 8.25 -9.53
CA GLU A 20 -10.11 9.08 -8.44
C GLU A 20 -8.59 9.05 -8.30
N LEU A 21 -7.91 8.11 -8.95
CA LEU A 21 -6.45 7.99 -8.93
C LEU A 21 -5.77 8.58 -10.18
N LYS A 22 -6.54 9.05 -11.18
CA LYS A 22 -6.01 9.51 -12.47
C LYS A 22 -4.98 10.65 -12.38
N ASP A 23 -5.09 11.51 -11.37
CA ASP A 23 -4.24 12.70 -11.20
C ASP A 23 -2.97 12.39 -10.38
N PHE A 24 -2.77 11.12 -10.01
CA PHE A 24 -1.62 10.67 -9.22
C PHE A 24 -0.67 9.82 -10.07
N GLN A 25 0.61 9.79 -9.66
CA GLN A 25 1.69 9.06 -10.33
C GLN A 25 1.61 7.55 -10.07
N VAL A 26 0.53 6.90 -10.52
CA VAL A 26 0.28 5.45 -10.33
C VAL A 26 1.27 4.60 -11.14
N ASP A 27 1.68 5.08 -12.30
CA ASP A 27 2.69 4.48 -13.18
C ASP A 27 4.07 4.38 -12.50
N GLU A 28 4.45 5.40 -11.71
CA GLU A 28 5.71 5.43 -10.98
C GLU A 28 5.79 4.37 -9.85
N LEU A 29 4.66 3.76 -9.47
CA LEU A 29 4.62 2.70 -8.46
C LEU A 29 5.32 1.42 -8.94
N GLU A 30 5.39 1.16 -10.24
CA GLU A 30 6.07 -0.02 -10.80
C GLU A 30 7.58 0.00 -10.51
N LYS A 31 8.15 1.19 -10.30
CA LYS A 31 9.58 1.36 -9.97
C LYS A 31 9.90 1.03 -8.51
N ILE A 32 8.88 0.85 -7.66
CA ILE A 32 9.07 0.56 -6.23
C ILE A 32 9.45 -0.90 -6.06
N THR A 33 10.60 -1.15 -5.43
CA THR A 33 11.01 -2.51 -5.06
C THR A 33 10.01 -3.16 -4.10
N LEU A 34 9.51 -4.34 -4.47
CA LEU A 34 8.68 -5.17 -3.60
C LEU A 34 9.53 -6.19 -2.85
N GLY A 35 9.14 -6.50 -1.62
CA GLY A 35 9.90 -7.38 -0.75
C GLY A 35 9.04 -8.09 0.30
N LYS A 36 9.74 -8.78 1.20
CA LYS A 36 9.12 -9.59 2.26
C LYS A 36 9.40 -8.98 3.63
N LEU A 37 8.38 -8.98 4.48
CA LEU A 37 8.54 -8.74 5.91
C LEU A 37 9.30 -9.92 6.55
N ARG A 38 9.82 -9.69 7.77
CA ARG A 38 10.42 -10.77 8.57
C ARG A 38 9.37 -11.86 8.82
N LYS A 39 9.78 -13.14 8.73
CA LYS A 39 8.89 -14.31 8.88
C LYS A 39 8.07 -14.30 10.18
N ASN A 40 8.65 -13.83 11.28
CA ASN A 40 8.00 -13.83 12.60
C ASN A 40 7.15 -12.57 12.86
N ASN A 41 6.74 -11.84 11.81
CA ASN A 41 5.94 -10.64 11.97
C ASN A 41 4.49 -11.03 12.34
N LYS A 42 4.10 -10.76 13.59
CA LYS A 42 2.79 -11.18 14.11
C LYS A 42 1.64 -10.25 13.74
N THR A 43 1.91 -9.01 13.33
CA THR A 43 0.88 -7.96 13.32
C THR A 43 0.73 -7.20 12.01
N MET A 44 1.78 -7.08 11.19
CA MET A 44 1.71 -6.33 9.94
C MET A 44 1.60 -7.26 8.73
N MET A 45 0.66 -6.95 7.86
CA MET A 45 0.46 -7.61 6.57
C MET A 45 1.27 -6.95 5.45
N GLY A 46 1.45 -5.64 5.53
CA GLY A 46 2.18 -4.80 4.59
C GLY A 46 2.97 -3.71 5.32
N CYS A 47 3.99 -3.15 4.66
CA CYS A 47 4.68 -1.97 5.14
C CYS A 47 5.35 -1.20 3.99
N CYS A 48 4.88 0.02 3.73
CA CYS A 48 5.54 0.99 2.88
C CYS A 48 6.67 1.69 3.63
N ARG A 49 7.91 1.57 3.13
CA ARG A 49 9.11 2.14 3.76
C ARG A 49 9.66 3.27 2.91
N PHE A 50 9.67 4.47 3.46
CA PHE A 50 10.25 5.65 2.82
C PHE A 50 11.79 5.70 2.94
N LYS A 51 12.43 6.42 2.01
CA LYS A 51 13.83 6.80 2.09
C LYS A 51 14.08 7.69 3.31
N LYS A 52 15.35 7.72 3.78
CA LYS A 52 15.74 8.54 4.93
C LYS A 52 15.42 10.01 4.65
N ASN A 53 14.86 10.70 5.62
CA ASN A 53 14.49 12.13 5.54
C ASN A 53 13.41 12.52 4.53
N SER A 54 12.79 11.58 3.80
CA SER A 54 11.71 11.87 2.85
C SER A 54 10.35 12.15 3.49
N ARG A 55 10.11 11.65 4.72
CA ARG A 55 8.81 11.84 5.38
C ARG A 55 8.64 13.28 5.84
N TRP A 56 7.41 13.78 5.72
CA TRP A 56 6.99 15.06 6.32
C TRP A 56 7.75 16.25 5.76
N VAL A 57 8.01 16.26 4.45
CA VAL A 57 8.76 17.32 3.79
C VAL A 57 7.95 17.94 2.68
N ARG A 58 8.17 19.23 2.46
CA ARG A 58 7.79 19.93 1.22
C ARG A 58 9.05 20.31 0.48
N LYS A 59 9.04 20.11 -0.84
CA LYS A 59 10.16 20.34 -1.73
C LYS A 59 9.88 21.54 -2.64
N ASN A 60 10.93 22.20 -3.13
CA ASN A 60 10.82 23.14 -4.25
C ASN A 60 10.84 22.36 -5.60
N SER A 61 10.77 23.08 -6.73
CA SER A 61 10.87 22.49 -8.07
C SER A 61 12.21 21.80 -8.37
N ARG A 62 13.27 22.12 -7.63
CA ARG A 62 14.59 21.48 -7.74
C ARG A 62 14.72 20.22 -6.87
N GLY A 63 13.73 19.94 -6.02
CA GLY A 63 13.73 18.81 -5.09
C GLY A 63 14.29 19.12 -3.69
N ASP A 64 14.74 20.35 -3.42
CA ASP A 64 15.28 20.73 -2.12
C ASP A 64 14.17 20.82 -1.07
N ILE A 65 14.44 20.32 0.14
CA ILE A 65 13.52 20.39 1.28
C ILE A 65 13.41 21.85 1.74
N ILE A 66 12.24 22.47 1.56
CA ILE A 66 11.96 23.84 1.99
C ILE A 66 11.16 23.93 3.28
N ALA A 67 10.49 22.85 3.69
CA ALA A 67 9.75 22.81 4.94
C ALA A 67 9.64 21.38 5.47
N ARG A 68 9.42 21.24 6.79
CA ARG A 68 9.05 19.98 7.45
C ARG A 68 7.76 20.11 8.24
N GLY A 69 6.90 19.10 8.15
CA GLY A 69 5.56 19.16 8.72
C GLY A 69 4.76 17.89 8.48
N LYS A 70 4.06 17.43 9.53
CA LYS A 70 3.23 16.22 9.49
C LYS A 70 1.99 16.38 8.59
N ASP A 71 1.63 17.62 8.25
CA ASP A 71 0.39 18.00 7.57
C ASP A 71 0.58 18.36 6.09
N PHE A 72 1.76 18.11 5.50
CA PHE A 72 2.01 18.39 4.08
C PHE A 72 1.35 17.40 3.11
N TRP A 73 0.34 16.67 3.54
CA TRP A 73 -0.25 15.59 2.76
C TRP A 73 -1.66 15.94 2.22
N PRO A 74 -2.08 15.63 0.97
CA PRO A 74 -1.35 15.26 -0.25
C PRO A 74 -1.01 16.49 -1.12
N TYR A 75 -0.19 17.42 -0.65
CA TYR A 75 0.08 18.62 -1.45
C TYR A 75 1.15 18.37 -2.53
N ALA A 76 1.12 19.16 -3.59
CA ALA A 76 2.16 19.13 -4.62
C ALA A 76 3.56 19.33 -4.00
N ASN A 77 4.56 18.65 -4.57
CA ASN A 77 5.95 18.65 -4.10
C ASN A 77 6.13 18.11 -2.67
N THR A 78 5.36 17.10 -2.28
CA THR A 78 5.50 16.43 -0.97
C THR A 78 5.90 14.97 -1.17
N LEU A 79 5.40 14.03 -0.37
CA LEU A 79 5.73 12.61 -0.50
C LEU A 79 5.14 12.04 -1.80
N GLY A 80 5.90 11.19 -2.49
CA GLY A 80 5.41 10.44 -3.65
C GLY A 80 6.16 9.13 -3.88
N PRO A 81 5.87 8.40 -4.97
CA PRO A 81 6.47 7.09 -5.25
C PRO A 81 8.00 7.10 -5.22
N SER A 82 8.62 8.17 -5.73
CA SER A 82 10.08 8.34 -5.76
C SER A 82 10.72 8.48 -4.37
N ASP A 83 9.94 8.77 -3.32
CA ASP A 83 10.38 8.81 -1.94
C ASP A 83 10.30 7.45 -1.23
N VAL A 84 9.68 6.45 -1.87
CA VAL A 84 9.58 5.09 -1.32
C VAL A 84 10.87 4.32 -1.60
N ARG A 85 11.37 3.64 -0.57
CA ARG A 85 12.53 2.75 -0.65
C ARG A 85 12.13 1.34 -1.08
N ARG A 86 11.07 0.80 -0.46
CA ARG A 86 10.48 -0.52 -0.78
C ARG A 86 9.13 -0.69 -0.10
N ILE A 87 8.31 -1.59 -0.63
CA ILE A 87 7.10 -2.08 0.02
C ILE A 87 7.29 -3.55 0.36
N ASP A 88 6.99 -3.92 1.61
CA ASP A 88 7.12 -5.29 2.08
C ASP A 88 5.76 -5.92 2.36
N LEU A 89 5.55 -7.15 1.91
CA LEU A 89 4.39 -7.97 2.29
C LEU A 89 4.77 -9.08 3.26
N HIS A 90 3.81 -9.51 4.09
CA HIS A 90 3.99 -10.67 4.93
C HIS A 90 4.22 -11.93 4.08
N PRO A 91 5.24 -12.77 4.36
CA PRO A 91 5.56 -13.93 3.52
C PRO A 91 4.41 -14.90 3.34
N ASP A 92 3.57 -15.13 4.37
CA ASP A 92 2.38 -15.98 4.25
C ASP A 92 1.38 -15.50 3.19
N LEU A 93 1.35 -14.20 2.86
CA LEU A 93 0.48 -13.69 1.80
C LEU A 93 0.97 -14.08 0.39
N LEU A 94 2.21 -14.54 0.27
CA LEU A 94 2.85 -14.89 -1.00
C LEU A 94 2.58 -16.35 -1.40
N HIS A 95 1.34 -16.77 -1.17
CA HIS A 95 0.82 -18.08 -1.53
C HIS A 95 -0.51 -17.87 -2.25
N HIS A 96 -0.82 -18.71 -3.24
CA HIS A 96 -2.00 -18.54 -4.12
C HIS A 96 -3.32 -18.42 -3.32
N LYS A 97 -3.46 -19.18 -2.21
CA LYS A 97 -4.59 -19.07 -1.26
C LYS A 97 -4.88 -17.64 -0.80
N TRP A 98 -3.84 -16.82 -0.66
CA TRP A 98 -3.91 -15.48 -0.07
C TRP A 98 -3.73 -14.35 -1.09
N GLU A 99 -3.65 -14.67 -2.37
CA GLU A 99 -3.30 -13.70 -3.41
C GLU A 99 -4.22 -12.47 -3.44
N ARG A 100 -5.53 -12.70 -3.36
CA ARG A 100 -6.54 -11.63 -3.32
C ARG A 100 -6.35 -10.69 -2.13
N LEU A 101 -6.00 -11.25 -0.97
CA LEU A 101 -5.68 -10.47 0.23
C LEU A 101 -4.32 -9.76 0.10
N ALA A 102 -3.32 -10.40 -0.50
CA ALA A 102 -2.03 -9.79 -0.81
C ALA A 102 -2.21 -8.56 -1.73
N ALA A 103 -3.07 -8.67 -2.75
CA ALA A 103 -3.40 -7.58 -3.65
C ALA A 103 -4.05 -6.39 -2.93
N SER A 104 -4.99 -6.65 -2.02
CA SER A 104 -5.63 -5.61 -1.20
C SER A 104 -4.65 -4.92 -0.23
N VAL A 105 -3.74 -5.70 0.38
CA VAL A 105 -2.66 -5.16 1.20
C VAL A 105 -1.72 -4.30 0.36
N LEU A 106 -1.35 -4.76 -0.82
CA LEU A 106 -0.46 -4.01 -1.70
C LEU A 106 -1.11 -2.72 -2.21
N TYR A 107 -2.40 -2.75 -2.51
CA TYR A 107 -3.18 -1.55 -2.81
C TYR A 107 -3.13 -0.52 -1.67
N HIS A 108 -3.31 -0.97 -0.42
CA HIS A 108 -3.16 -0.12 0.76
C HIS A 108 -1.78 0.52 0.87
N GLU A 109 -0.71 -0.26 0.68
CA GLU A 109 0.65 0.26 0.72
C GLU A 109 0.99 1.16 -0.48
N TYR A 110 0.36 0.95 -1.63
CA TYR A 110 0.49 1.85 -2.77
C TYR A 110 -0.24 3.18 -2.56
N LEU A 111 -1.38 3.20 -1.86
CA LEU A 111 -1.95 4.48 -1.41
C LEU A 111 -0.96 5.21 -0.50
N HIS A 112 -0.28 4.51 0.40
CA HIS A 112 0.83 5.10 1.16
C HIS A 112 2.00 5.56 0.29
N ALA A 113 2.31 4.90 -0.81
CA ALA A 113 3.38 5.29 -1.74
C ALA A 113 3.02 6.49 -2.61
N LEU A 114 1.75 6.62 -3.00
CA LEU A 114 1.15 7.86 -3.49
C LEU A 114 1.06 8.93 -2.39
N GLY A 115 1.55 8.59 -1.18
CA GLY A 115 1.80 9.37 0.02
C GLY A 115 0.61 9.45 0.99
N PHE A 116 -0.53 8.85 0.65
CA PHE A 116 -1.74 8.94 1.47
C PHE A 116 -1.56 8.41 2.88
N ARG A 117 -1.95 9.20 3.87
CA ARG A 117 -2.10 8.74 5.25
C ARG A 117 -3.53 8.35 5.54
N HIS A 118 -3.78 7.57 6.59
CA HIS A 118 -5.12 7.17 7.06
C HIS A 118 -6.01 8.35 7.51
N CYS A 119 -6.29 9.30 6.62
CA CYS A 119 -7.28 10.37 6.71
C CYS A 119 -8.56 9.97 5.98
N SER A 120 -9.57 10.83 5.99
CA SER A 120 -10.84 10.61 5.28
C SER A 120 -10.63 10.32 3.79
N THR A 121 -9.78 11.09 3.10
CA THR A 121 -9.45 10.87 1.68
C THR A 121 -8.84 9.50 1.43
N PHE A 122 -7.88 9.06 2.26
CA PHE A 122 -7.33 7.71 2.15
C PHE A 122 -8.40 6.65 2.33
N ARG A 123 -9.28 6.79 3.33
CA ARG A 123 -10.34 5.80 3.56
C ARG A 123 -11.34 5.76 2.42
N LYS A 124 -11.64 6.91 1.80
CA LYS A 124 -12.44 6.98 0.58
C LYS A 124 -11.77 6.20 -0.55
N LEU A 125 -10.50 6.49 -0.83
CA LEU A 125 -9.74 5.80 -1.88
C LEU A 125 -9.63 4.30 -1.58
N GLU A 126 -9.22 3.92 -0.37
CA GLU A 126 -9.08 2.52 0.04
C GLU A 126 -10.38 1.72 -0.15
N SER A 127 -11.55 2.36 0.02
CA SER A 127 -12.85 1.71 -0.17
C SER A 127 -13.19 1.37 -1.63
N LEU A 128 -12.46 1.97 -2.59
CA LEU A 128 -12.61 1.73 -4.03
C LEU A 128 -11.99 0.40 -4.48
N TRP A 129 -11.28 -0.32 -3.60
CA TRP A 129 -10.79 -1.66 -3.93
C TRP A 129 -11.96 -2.57 -4.36
N PRO A 130 -11.88 -3.23 -5.54
CA PRO A 130 -13.02 -3.92 -6.12
C PRO A 130 -13.38 -5.22 -5.38
N ASP A 131 -12.40 -5.91 -4.80
CA ASP A 131 -12.63 -7.19 -4.14
C ASP A 131 -13.14 -7.00 -2.71
N LYS A 132 -14.46 -7.13 -2.54
CA LYS A 132 -15.14 -6.92 -1.26
C LYS A 132 -14.91 -8.05 -0.24
N GLU A 133 -14.47 -9.23 -0.67
CA GLU A 133 -14.15 -10.33 0.24
C GLU A 133 -12.72 -10.24 0.80
N ALA A 134 -11.88 -9.39 0.21
CA ALA A 134 -10.47 -9.23 0.56
C ALA A 134 -10.15 -7.83 1.10
N VAL A 135 -11.09 -7.13 1.73
CA VAL A 135 -10.87 -5.74 2.20
C VAL A 135 -10.00 -5.63 3.46
N LEU A 136 -9.18 -4.57 3.54
CA LEU A 136 -8.47 -4.14 4.74
C LEU A 136 -9.24 -3.05 5.49
N GLY A 137 -9.18 -1.79 5.06
CA GLY A 137 -9.93 -0.73 5.72
C GLY A 137 -9.52 -0.48 7.17
N THR A 138 -10.45 0.04 7.96
CA THR A 138 -10.31 0.12 9.43
C THR A 138 -10.42 -1.28 10.05
N ARG A 139 -10.12 -1.40 11.36
CA ARG A 139 -10.27 -2.69 12.08
C ARG A 139 -11.66 -3.29 11.91
N LEU A 140 -12.71 -2.48 11.99
CA LEU A 140 -14.10 -2.93 11.82
C LEU A 140 -14.39 -3.40 10.40
N VAL A 141 -13.74 -2.82 9.39
CA VAL A 141 -13.91 -3.22 7.98
C VAL A 141 -13.22 -4.55 7.71
N LYS A 142 -11.92 -4.71 8.05
CA LYS A 142 -11.22 -5.99 7.81
C LYS A 142 -11.80 -7.16 8.58
N LEU A 143 -12.37 -6.95 9.76
CA LEU A 143 -13.01 -8.04 10.49
C LEU A 143 -14.27 -8.58 9.79
N LYS A 144 -14.81 -7.86 8.80
CA LYS A 144 -15.89 -8.35 7.93
C LYS A 144 -15.38 -9.07 6.68
N SER A 145 -14.08 -8.99 6.36
CA SER A 145 -13.47 -9.64 5.21
C SER A 145 -13.28 -11.14 5.48
N PRO A 146 -13.95 -12.03 4.73
CA PRO A 146 -13.77 -13.47 4.88
C PRO A 146 -12.31 -13.88 4.72
N MET A 147 -11.60 -13.28 3.77
CA MET A 147 -10.19 -13.60 3.53
C MET A 147 -9.28 -13.14 4.66
N TYR A 148 -9.52 -11.94 5.21
CA TYR A 148 -8.77 -11.48 6.38
C TYR A 148 -8.99 -12.41 7.57
N ASN A 149 -10.24 -12.83 7.82
CA ASN A 149 -10.57 -13.73 8.91
C ASN A 149 -9.93 -15.12 8.76
N SER A 150 -9.92 -15.69 7.56
CA SER A 150 -9.18 -16.95 7.32
C SER A 150 -7.67 -16.73 7.50
N TRP A 151 -7.12 -15.60 7.04
CA TRP A 151 -5.68 -15.34 7.17
C TRP A 151 -5.24 -15.16 8.64
N ILE A 152 -6.00 -14.47 9.48
CA ILE A 152 -5.64 -14.34 10.91
C ILE A 152 -5.70 -15.69 11.65
N ASN A 153 -6.57 -16.60 11.20
CA ASN A 153 -6.73 -17.95 11.77
C ASN A 153 -5.87 -19.02 11.07
N ARG A 154 -5.04 -18.65 10.09
CA ARG A 154 -4.26 -19.58 9.25
C ARG A 154 -3.36 -20.55 10.01
N LEU A 155 -2.97 -20.24 11.24
CA LEU A 155 -2.15 -21.11 12.09
C LEU A 155 -2.98 -22.11 12.91
N LEU A 156 -4.30 -21.93 12.96
CA LEU A 156 -5.27 -22.84 13.58
C LEU A 156 -5.88 -23.83 12.57
N GLU A 157 -5.69 -23.56 11.27
CA GLU A 157 -6.16 -24.39 10.16
C GLU A 157 -5.10 -25.43 9.70
N ASN A 158 -3.94 -25.48 10.36
CA ASN A 158 -2.84 -26.44 10.11
C ASN A 158 -2.67 -27.36 11.32
#